data_AF-A0ABD2Q0I7-F1
#
_entry.id   AF-A0ABD2Q0I7-F1
#
_cell.length_a   1.000
_cell.length_b   1.000
_cell.length_c   1.000
_cell.angle_alpha   90.00
_cell.angle_beta   90.00
_cell.angle_gamma   90.00
#
_symmetry.space_group_name_H-M   'P 1'
#
loop_
_entity.id
_entity.type
_entity.pdbx_description
1 polymer ?
#
loop_
_entity_poly.entity_id
_entity_poly.type
_entity_poly.pdbx_seq_one_letter_code
_entity_poly.pdbx_strand_id
1 'polypeptide(L)'
;MNLWKSITPQLASLKSRVLVPELLRFVKEEYNKRPSQANEELLQVMLELFAQVNDAGSLHQQSAYTETILNLLANKKPALQKSALGCLLRHRRSAWHAYGQQLQSLCDPHQFRDQVRKFTLSTIEDTGIRRHVAPLYMRIIFGRLLTDQKQFSSAVFSALAQCTEVEVQLFLDLILAPLKSLGDFSGSADRILKSAEHLRKRMIDGEIRWGLLQALCNTIQHVLKYLAHKPGVNGPLLEFSLCLIALTYGISQ
;
A
#
# COMPACT_ATOMS: atom_id res chain seq x y z
N MET A 1 9.34 -27.18 9.50
CA MET A 1 10.46 -26.54 10.21
C MET A 1 10.90 -25.34 9.39
N ASN A 2 10.67 -24.11 9.86
CA ASN A 2 10.96 -22.91 9.07
C ASN A 2 12.44 -22.54 9.22
N LEU A 3 13.27 -22.89 8.23
CA LEU A 3 14.72 -22.64 8.23
C LEU A 3 15.09 -21.16 8.40
N TRP A 4 14.18 -20.23 8.04
CA TRP A 4 14.40 -18.80 8.24
C TRP A 4 14.52 -18.39 9.70
N LYS A 5 13.87 -19.10 10.63
CA LYS A 5 13.99 -18.83 12.07
C LYS A 5 15.39 -19.12 12.63
N SER A 6 16.19 -19.91 11.91
CA SER A 6 17.55 -20.27 12.31
C SER A 6 18.61 -19.32 11.76
N ILE A 7 18.24 -18.38 10.88
CA ILE A 7 19.18 -17.42 10.27
C ILE A 7 19.36 -16.24 11.23
N THR A 8 20.61 -15.88 11.52
CA THR A 8 20.92 -14.69 12.32
C THR A 8 20.93 -13.42 11.47
N PRO A 9 20.65 -12.23 12.03
CA PRO A 9 20.70 -10.97 11.28
C PRO A 9 22.08 -10.70 10.64
N GLN A 10 23.16 -11.11 11.29
CA GLN A 10 24.52 -10.99 10.75
C GLN A 10 24.69 -11.87 9.50
N LEU A 11 24.22 -13.12 9.55
CA LEU A 11 24.25 -14.02 8.40
C LEU A 11 23.36 -13.52 7.27
N ALA A 12 22.20 -12.96 7.60
CA ALA A 12 21.26 -12.37 6.64
C ALA A 12 21.90 -11.22 5.85
N SER A 13 22.65 -10.35 6.55
CA SER A 13 23.42 -9.27 5.93
C SER A 13 24.53 -9.81 5.01
N LEU A 14 25.34 -10.75 5.52
CA LEU A 14 26.47 -11.33 4.79
C LEU A 14 26.03 -12.09 3.52
N LYS A 15 24.90 -12.80 3.58
CA LYS A 15 24.34 -13.61 2.48
C LYS A 15 23.19 -12.92 1.77
N SER A 16 23.13 -11.58 1.82
CA SER A 16 22.06 -10.79 1.19
C SER A 16 21.89 -11.07 -0.31
N ARG A 17 22.96 -11.43 -1.04
CA ARG A 17 22.92 -11.85 -2.45
C ARG A 17 22.09 -13.10 -2.73
N VAL A 18 21.85 -13.93 -1.72
CA VAL A 18 21.01 -15.14 -1.83
C VAL A 18 19.65 -14.89 -1.19
N LEU A 19 19.64 -14.31 0.01
CA LEU A 19 18.44 -14.20 0.81
C LEU A 19 17.48 -13.10 0.33
N VAL A 20 17.99 -11.99 -0.22
CA VAL A 20 17.12 -10.93 -0.74
C VAL A 20 16.39 -11.38 -2.01
N PRO A 21 17.06 -11.96 -3.04
CA PRO A 21 16.34 -12.50 -4.20
C PRO A 21 15.31 -13.56 -3.82
N GLU A 22 15.61 -14.40 -2.82
CA GLU A 22 14.66 -15.41 -2.36
C GLU A 22 13.44 -14.78 -1.66
N LEU A 23 13.64 -13.75 -0.82
CA LEU A 23 12.52 -12.98 -0.26
C LEU A 23 11.67 -12.35 -1.37
N LEU A 24 12.30 -11.71 -2.35
CA LEU A 24 11.61 -11.06 -3.47
C LEU A 24 10.80 -12.07 -4.29
N ARG A 25 11.39 -13.22 -4.60
CA ARG A 25 10.74 -14.35 -5.27
C ARG A 25 9.55 -14.85 -4.44
N PHE A 26 9.74 -15.06 -3.14
CA PHE A 26 8.70 -15.53 -2.23
C PHE A 26 7.50 -14.58 -2.19
N VAL A 27 7.74 -13.28 -2.06
CA VAL A 27 6.67 -12.27 -2.07
C VAL A 27 5.88 -12.32 -3.37
N LYS A 28 6.56 -12.39 -4.51
CA LYS A 28 5.92 -12.38 -5.83
C LYS A 28 5.17 -13.68 -6.14
N GLU A 29 5.79 -14.83 -5.92
CA GLU A 29 5.31 -16.12 -6.42
C GLU A 29 4.47 -16.89 -5.40
N GLU A 30 4.81 -16.78 -4.11
CA GLU A 30 4.11 -17.54 -3.06
C GLU A 30 3.08 -16.67 -2.35
N TYR A 31 3.47 -15.49 -1.85
CA TYR A 31 2.55 -14.66 -1.07
C TYR A 31 1.47 -13.99 -1.94
N ASN A 32 1.87 -13.31 -3.02
CA ASN A 32 0.92 -12.54 -3.84
C ASN A 32 0.02 -13.44 -4.71
N LYS A 33 0.55 -14.52 -5.28
CA LYS A 33 -0.25 -15.44 -6.12
C LYS A 33 -1.01 -16.49 -5.31
N ARG A 34 -0.46 -16.92 -4.16
CA ARG A 34 -1.02 -18.02 -3.34
C ARG A 34 -1.11 -17.60 -1.86
N PRO A 35 -1.91 -16.58 -1.52
CA PRO A 35 -2.03 -16.13 -0.15
C PRO A 35 -2.62 -17.25 0.73
N SER A 36 -1.85 -17.66 1.74
CA SER A 36 -2.26 -18.64 2.75
C SER A 36 -1.76 -18.18 4.12
N GLN A 37 -2.36 -18.69 5.20
CA GLN A 37 -1.89 -18.38 6.55
C GLN A 37 -0.43 -18.82 6.74
N ALA A 38 -0.03 -19.98 6.22
CA ALA A 38 1.35 -20.45 6.30
C ALA A 38 2.33 -19.53 5.56
N ASN A 39 1.95 -19.03 4.37
CA ASN A 39 2.78 -18.07 3.62
C ASN A 39 2.86 -16.71 4.32
N GLU A 40 1.79 -16.27 4.97
CA GLU A 40 1.76 -15.05 5.78
C GLU A 40 2.70 -15.16 6.99
N GLU A 41 2.63 -16.27 7.74
CA GLU A 41 3.51 -16.53 8.90
C GLU A 41 4.99 -16.62 8.47
N LEU A 42 5.26 -17.29 7.34
CA LEU A 42 6.62 -17.40 6.80
C LEU A 42 7.14 -16.02 6.35
N LEU A 43 6.34 -15.23 5.63
CA LEU A 43 6.73 -13.88 5.23
C LEU A 43 7.00 -13.00 6.45
N GLN A 44 6.16 -13.07 7.48
CA GLN A 44 6.37 -12.32 8.71
C GLN A 44 7.73 -12.66 9.34
N VAL A 45 8.07 -13.95 9.45
CA VAL A 45 9.38 -14.38 9.96
C VAL A 45 10.54 -13.80 9.14
N MET A 46 10.43 -13.81 7.81
CA MET A 46 11.46 -13.22 6.95
C MET A 46 11.60 -11.72 7.20
N LEU A 47 10.49 -10.98 7.29
CA LEU A 47 10.51 -9.54 7.54
C LEU A 47 11.06 -9.21 8.93
N GLU A 48 10.70 -9.97 9.95
CA GLU A 48 11.23 -9.79 11.31
C GLU A 48 12.74 -10.02 11.39
N LEU A 49 13.28 -10.96 10.60
CA LEU A 49 14.73 -11.15 10.45
C LEU A 49 15.38 -9.91 9.81
N PHE A 50 14.84 -9.43 8.69
CA PHE A 50 15.41 -8.27 8.00
C PHE A 50 15.24 -6.96 8.77
N ALA A 51 14.19 -6.83 9.60
CA ALA A 51 14.00 -5.72 10.52
C ALA A 51 15.05 -5.65 11.64
N GLN A 52 15.90 -6.66 11.78
CA GLN A 52 17.03 -6.68 12.72
C GLN A 52 18.40 -6.49 12.03
N VAL A 53 18.43 -6.39 10.69
CA VAL A 53 19.68 -6.16 9.95
C VAL A 53 20.12 -4.70 10.10
N ASN A 54 21.33 -4.49 10.61
CA ASN A 54 21.84 -3.16 11.00
C ASN A 54 22.09 -2.20 9.82
N ASP A 55 22.26 -2.71 8.60
CA ASP A 55 22.42 -1.89 7.40
C ASP A 55 21.58 -2.43 6.26
N ALA A 56 20.28 -2.17 6.31
CA ALA A 56 19.41 -2.47 5.18
C ALA A 56 19.86 -1.72 3.91
N GLY A 57 20.60 -0.61 4.04
CA GLY A 57 21.14 0.21 2.95
C GLY A 57 22.10 -0.54 2.00
N SER A 58 22.84 -1.50 2.53
CA SER A 58 23.87 -2.24 1.79
C SER A 58 23.39 -3.60 1.24
N LEU A 59 22.09 -3.88 1.29
CA LEU A 59 21.53 -5.14 0.83
C LEU A 59 21.62 -5.28 -0.70
N HIS A 60 21.77 -6.51 -1.18
CA HIS A 60 21.70 -6.81 -2.60
C HIS A 60 20.32 -6.45 -3.17
N GLN A 61 20.26 -5.93 -4.40
CA GLN A 61 19.01 -5.50 -5.05
C GLN A 61 18.20 -4.49 -4.23
N GLN A 62 18.91 -3.53 -3.63
CA GLN A 62 18.35 -2.62 -2.64
C GLN A 62 17.10 -1.86 -3.09
N SER A 63 17.06 -1.42 -4.35
CA SER A 63 15.90 -0.72 -4.90
C SER A 63 14.67 -1.63 -4.95
N ALA A 64 14.82 -2.85 -5.48
CA ALA A 64 13.73 -3.82 -5.57
C ALA A 64 13.27 -4.30 -4.18
N TYR A 65 14.23 -4.46 -3.25
CA TYR A 65 13.95 -4.72 -1.85
C TYR A 65 13.08 -3.60 -1.25
N THR A 66 13.56 -2.35 -1.31
CA THR A 66 12.86 -1.21 -0.73
C THR A 66 11.46 -1.05 -1.30
N GLU A 67 11.30 -1.17 -2.62
CA GLU A 67 10.01 -1.10 -3.29
C GLU A 67 9.06 -2.22 -2.81
N THR A 68 9.55 -3.44 -2.70
CA THR A 68 8.77 -4.59 -2.21
C THR A 68 8.32 -4.36 -0.77
N ILE A 69 9.20 -3.88 0.11
CA ILE A 69 8.85 -3.58 1.50
C ILE A 69 7.85 -2.42 1.58
N LEU A 70 7.98 -1.38 0.74
CA LEU A 70 7.00 -0.30 0.63
C LEU A 70 5.63 -0.82 0.18
N ASN A 71 5.58 -1.79 -0.74
CA ASN A 71 4.31 -2.42 -1.13
C ASN A 71 3.71 -3.25 0.01
N LEU A 72 4.54 -3.95 0.80
CA LEU A 72 4.10 -4.68 1.99
C LEU A 72 3.65 -3.75 3.13
N LEU A 73 4.16 -2.52 3.20
CA LEU A 73 3.65 -1.51 4.14
C LEU A 73 2.21 -1.08 3.82
N ALA A 74 1.77 -1.19 2.56
CA ALA A 74 0.39 -0.94 2.17
C ALA A 74 -0.55 -2.12 2.46
N ASN A 75 -0.05 -3.22 3.03
CA ASN A 75 -0.81 -4.44 3.22
C ASN A 75 -1.86 -4.30 4.34
N LYS A 76 -3.02 -4.94 4.16
CA LYS A 76 -4.11 -4.96 5.15
C LYS A 76 -3.78 -5.72 6.44
N LYS A 77 -2.77 -6.59 6.43
CA LYS A 77 -2.37 -7.41 7.58
C LYS A 77 -1.48 -6.61 8.54
N PRO A 78 -1.94 -6.34 9.79
CA PRO A 78 -1.19 -5.51 10.74
C PRO A 78 0.22 -6.03 11.06
N ALA A 79 0.37 -7.34 11.24
CA ALA A 79 1.65 -7.94 11.59
C ALA A 79 2.70 -7.79 10.47
N LEU A 80 2.29 -8.02 9.22
CA LEU A 80 3.15 -7.79 8.04
C LEU A 80 3.48 -6.32 7.86
N GLN A 81 2.48 -5.43 7.98
CA GLN A 81 2.67 -3.99 7.87
C GLN A 81 3.69 -3.46 8.89
N LYS A 82 3.57 -3.90 10.16
CA LYS A 82 4.50 -3.53 11.23
C LYS A 82 5.91 -4.05 10.96
N SER A 83 6.05 -5.29 10.49
CA SER A 83 7.35 -5.90 10.18
C SER A 83 8.02 -5.22 8.97
N ALA A 84 7.24 -4.86 7.95
CA ALA A 84 7.69 -4.09 6.80
C ALA A 84 8.18 -2.69 7.20
N LEU A 85 7.44 -1.99 8.07
CA LEU A 85 7.89 -0.72 8.63
C LEU A 85 9.21 -0.88 9.41
N GLY A 86 9.33 -1.96 10.20
CA GLY A 86 10.58 -2.29 10.90
C GLY A 86 11.77 -2.41 9.97
N CYS A 87 11.61 -3.07 8.82
CA CYS A 87 12.65 -3.16 7.78
C CYS A 87 13.06 -1.78 7.27
N LEU A 88 12.08 -0.93 6.92
CA LEU A 88 12.33 0.42 6.39
C LEU A 88 13.04 1.31 7.40
N LEU A 89 12.67 1.22 8.67
CA LEU A 89 13.32 1.95 9.77
C LEU A 89 14.75 1.47 10.04
N ARG A 90 15.28 0.40 9.44
CA ARG A 90 16.71 0.05 9.54
C ARG A 90 17.59 0.70 8.49
N HIS A 91 17.04 1.48 7.57
CA HIS A 91 17.83 2.25 6.62
C HIS A 91 18.53 3.41 7.34
N ARG A 92 19.87 3.36 7.43
CA ARG A 92 20.72 4.26 8.22
C ARG A 92 20.64 5.76 7.86
N ARG A 93 19.94 6.13 6.79
CA ARG A 93 19.88 7.50 6.26
C ARG A 93 18.45 8.00 6.00
N SER A 94 17.43 7.29 6.49
CA SER A 94 16.06 7.69 6.21
C SER A 94 15.58 8.75 7.20
N ALA A 95 14.96 9.82 6.70
CA ALA A 95 14.22 10.79 7.51
C ALA A 95 13.05 10.15 8.32
N TRP A 96 12.82 8.86 8.12
CA TRP A 96 11.79 8.05 8.77
C TRP A 96 12.06 7.80 10.26
N HIS A 97 13.32 7.85 10.71
CA HIS A 97 13.68 7.63 12.11
C HIS A 97 13.02 8.63 13.07
N ALA A 98 12.93 9.90 12.66
CA ALA A 98 12.37 10.97 13.49
C ALA A 98 10.91 10.72 13.92
N TYR A 99 10.15 9.97 13.11
CA TYR A 99 8.75 9.66 13.34
C TYR A 99 8.48 8.14 13.42
N GLY A 100 9.53 7.33 13.64
CA GLY A 100 9.43 5.88 13.59
C GLY A 100 8.46 5.31 14.63
N GLN A 101 8.46 5.84 15.85
CA GLN A 101 7.56 5.41 16.92
C GLN A 101 6.09 5.72 16.57
N GLN A 102 5.82 6.93 16.09
CA GLN A 102 4.48 7.37 15.70
C GLN A 102 3.94 6.53 14.53
N LEU A 103 4.78 6.25 13.52
CA LEU A 103 4.44 5.37 12.40
C LEU A 103 4.17 3.93 12.87
N GLN A 104 4.94 3.41 13.83
CA GLN A 104 4.69 2.08 14.40
C GLN A 104 3.37 2.03 15.17
N SER A 105 3.05 3.05 15.96
CA SER A 105 1.77 3.16 16.67
C SER A 105 0.57 3.21 15.72
N LEU A 106 0.72 3.82 14.53
CA LEU A 106 -0.33 3.80 13.50
C LEU A 106 -0.58 2.40 12.88
N CYS A 107 0.38 1.48 12.99
CA CYS A 107 0.20 0.12 12.48
C CYS A 107 -0.68 -0.75 13.40
N ASP A 108 -0.91 -0.32 14.65
CA ASP A 108 -1.75 -1.05 15.60
C ASP A 108 -3.23 -0.72 15.37
N PRO A 109 -4.08 -1.71 14.98
CA PRO A 109 -5.49 -1.48 14.73
C PRO A 109 -6.27 -1.00 15.97
N HIS A 110 -5.84 -1.37 17.18
CA HIS A 110 -6.52 -0.99 18.42
C HIS A 110 -6.29 0.48 18.76
N GLN A 111 -5.11 1.00 18.42
CA GLN A 111 -4.74 2.39 18.71
C GLN A 111 -4.93 3.32 17.53
N PHE A 112 -5.14 2.78 16.32
CA PHE A 112 -5.13 3.54 15.07
C PHE A 112 -5.99 4.80 15.10
N ARG A 113 -7.26 4.71 15.57
CA ARG A 113 -8.19 5.85 15.57
C ARG A 113 -7.70 7.03 16.40
N ASP A 114 -7.05 6.75 17.52
CA ASP A 114 -6.50 7.79 18.39
C ASP A 114 -5.18 8.31 17.83
N GLN A 115 -4.32 7.42 17.34
CA GLN A 115 -3.00 7.77 16.84
C GLN A 115 -3.07 8.59 15.55
N VAL A 116 -3.97 8.26 14.62
CA VAL A 116 -4.15 9.00 13.35
C VAL A 116 -4.72 10.41 13.55
N ARG A 117 -5.33 10.67 14.71
CA ARG A 117 -5.76 12.02 15.11
C ARG A 117 -4.63 12.82 15.75
N LYS A 118 -3.76 12.16 16.51
CA LYS A 118 -2.63 12.78 17.22
C LYS A 118 -1.46 13.08 16.28
N PHE A 119 -1.17 12.16 15.37
CA PHE A 119 -0.08 12.28 14.42
C PHE A 119 -0.62 12.44 13.00
N THR A 120 -0.62 13.68 12.52
CA THR A 120 -0.97 14.04 11.14
C THR A 120 0.26 14.62 10.44
N LEU A 121 0.30 14.58 9.12
CA LEU A 121 1.45 15.13 8.36
C LEU A 121 1.62 16.65 8.57
N SER A 122 0.56 17.35 8.95
CA SER A 122 0.61 18.78 9.27
C SER A 122 1.41 19.10 10.55
N THR A 123 1.64 18.13 11.45
CA THR A 123 2.48 18.34 12.64
C THR A 123 3.98 18.25 12.35
N ILE A 124 4.36 17.89 11.13
CA ILE A 124 5.77 17.84 10.69
C ILE A 124 6.12 19.19 10.07
N GLU A 125 6.82 20.02 10.84
CA GLU A 125 7.24 21.37 10.42
C GLU A 125 8.33 21.32 9.33
N ASP A 126 9.27 20.39 9.44
CA ASP A 126 10.33 20.21 8.44
C ASP A 126 9.76 19.63 7.15
N THR A 127 9.66 20.48 6.12
CA THR A 127 9.14 20.09 4.80
C THR A 127 9.98 19.01 4.11
N GLY A 128 11.29 18.97 4.35
CA GLY A 128 12.19 17.94 3.84
C GLY A 128 11.91 16.58 4.45
N ILE A 129 11.73 16.52 5.78
CA ILE A 129 11.36 15.29 6.49
C ILE A 129 9.94 14.87 6.12
N ARG A 130 8.98 15.80 6.08
CA ARG A 130 7.59 15.55 5.73
C ARG A 130 7.45 14.86 4.37
N ARG A 131 8.19 15.31 3.35
CA ARG A 131 8.22 14.68 2.02
C ARG A 131 8.63 13.21 2.04
N HIS A 132 9.51 12.82 2.96
CA HIS A 132 9.96 11.43 3.10
C HIS A 132 9.02 10.59 3.96
N VAL A 133 8.34 11.20 4.94
CA VAL A 133 7.40 10.51 5.84
C VAL A 133 6.03 10.29 5.18
N ALA A 134 5.56 11.25 4.38
CA ALA A 134 4.26 11.19 3.73
C ALA A 134 4.00 9.89 2.94
N PRO A 135 4.93 9.37 2.11
CA PRO A 135 4.73 8.10 1.41
C PRO A 135 4.56 6.89 2.33
N LEU A 136 5.20 6.87 3.51
CA LEU A 136 5.01 5.81 4.51
C LEU A 136 3.66 5.95 5.21
N TYR A 137 3.34 7.17 5.64
CA TYR A 137 2.08 7.49 6.30
C TYR A 137 0.89 7.08 5.43
N MET A 138 0.90 7.45 4.13
CA MET A 138 -0.17 7.10 3.20
C MET A 138 -0.35 5.60 3.03
N ARG A 139 0.74 4.83 2.95
CA ARG A 139 0.68 3.36 2.88
C ARG A 139 0.11 2.75 4.14
N ILE A 140 0.48 3.28 5.31
CA ILE A 140 -0.02 2.79 6.59
C ILE A 140 -1.54 2.97 6.69
N ILE A 141 -2.02 4.21 6.52
CA ILE A 141 -3.46 4.52 6.62
C ILE A 141 -4.28 3.82 5.53
N PHE A 142 -3.70 3.62 4.33
CA PHE A 142 -4.33 2.85 3.26
C PHE A 142 -4.48 1.37 3.64
N GLY A 143 -3.43 0.75 4.18
CA GLY A 143 -3.50 -0.63 4.66
C GLY A 143 -4.57 -0.81 5.75
N ARG A 144 -4.70 0.16 6.67
CA ARG A 144 -5.77 0.16 7.69
C ARG A 144 -7.16 0.26 7.05
N LEU A 145 -7.34 1.14 6.07
CA LEU A 145 -8.60 1.27 5.33
C LEU A 145 -9.01 -0.05 4.68
N LEU A 146 -8.04 -0.82 4.14
CA LEU A 146 -8.27 -2.13 3.55
C LEU A 146 -8.58 -3.23 4.58
N THR A 147 -8.19 -3.06 5.85
CA THR A 147 -8.50 -4.03 6.92
C THR A 147 -10.00 -4.02 7.24
N ASP A 148 -10.54 -2.84 7.54
CA ASP A 148 -11.97 -2.64 7.81
C ASP A 148 -12.39 -1.22 7.41
N GLN A 149 -13.03 -1.12 6.25
CA GLN A 149 -13.50 0.17 5.72
C GLN A 149 -14.54 0.81 6.65
N LYS A 150 -15.44 0.05 7.28
CA LYS A 150 -16.48 0.60 8.14
C LYS A 150 -15.88 1.20 9.40
N GLN A 151 -14.89 0.51 9.98
CA GLN A 151 -14.23 0.95 11.20
C GLN A 151 -13.32 2.15 10.99
N PHE A 152 -12.58 2.20 9.87
CA PHE A 152 -11.46 3.13 9.71
C PHE A 152 -11.70 4.29 8.73
N SER A 153 -12.69 4.21 7.84
CA SER A 153 -12.94 5.25 6.82
C SER A 153 -12.98 6.66 7.40
N SER A 154 -13.84 6.90 8.40
CA SER A 154 -13.97 8.25 8.98
C SER A 154 -12.65 8.80 9.51
N ALA A 155 -11.84 7.98 10.20
CA ALA A 155 -10.57 8.42 10.75
C ALA A 155 -9.53 8.71 9.64
N VAL A 156 -9.45 7.83 8.65
CA VAL A 156 -8.56 7.98 7.48
C VAL A 156 -8.91 9.25 6.70
N PHE A 157 -10.18 9.45 6.35
CA PHE A 157 -10.58 10.60 5.55
C PHE A 157 -10.48 11.92 6.31
N SER A 158 -10.75 11.94 7.61
CA SER A 158 -10.49 13.13 8.45
C SER A 158 -9.01 13.50 8.51
N ALA A 159 -8.10 12.52 8.45
CA ALA A 159 -6.66 12.78 8.37
C ALA A 159 -6.26 13.28 6.97
N LEU A 160 -6.81 12.70 5.91
CA LEU A 160 -6.58 13.14 4.52
C LEU A 160 -7.10 14.56 4.27
N ALA A 161 -8.18 14.97 4.93
CA ALA A 161 -8.70 16.34 4.87
C ALA A 161 -7.66 17.38 5.30
N GLN A 162 -6.73 17.03 6.19
CA GLN A 162 -5.66 17.90 6.68
C GLN A 162 -4.38 17.85 5.83
N CYS A 163 -4.29 16.93 4.86
CA CYS A 163 -3.14 16.76 3.98
C CYS A 163 -3.15 17.75 2.80
N THR A 164 -1.97 18.05 2.26
CA THR A 164 -1.82 18.82 1.01
C THR A 164 -2.33 18.02 -0.19
N GLU A 165 -2.53 18.70 -1.32
CA GLU A 165 -2.95 18.06 -2.58
C GLU A 165 -1.96 16.97 -3.03
N VAL A 166 -0.66 17.26 -2.98
CA VAL A 166 0.40 16.29 -3.33
C VAL A 166 0.31 15.03 -2.46
N GLU A 167 0.06 15.20 -1.16
CA GLU A 167 -0.06 14.10 -0.22
C GLU A 167 -1.33 13.28 -0.44
N VAL A 168 -2.45 13.93 -0.75
CA VAL A 168 -3.69 13.24 -1.14
C VAL A 168 -3.46 12.47 -2.45
N GLN A 169 -2.73 13.03 -3.41
CA GLN A 169 -2.40 12.34 -4.66
C GLN A 169 -1.61 11.05 -4.41
N LEU A 170 -0.66 11.05 -3.46
CA LEU A 170 0.04 9.81 -3.07
C LEU A 170 -0.92 8.73 -2.57
N PHE A 171 -1.98 9.12 -1.85
CA PHE A 171 -3.00 8.19 -1.38
C PHE A 171 -3.89 7.68 -2.53
N LEU A 172 -4.28 8.57 -3.44
CA LEU A 172 -5.04 8.19 -4.65
C LEU A 172 -4.23 7.24 -5.51
N ASP A 173 -2.94 7.46 -5.69
CA ASP A 173 -2.07 6.57 -6.45
C ASP A 173 -2.03 5.15 -5.87
N LEU A 174 -2.14 4.98 -4.54
CA LEU A 174 -2.26 3.65 -3.92
C LEU A 174 -3.59 2.97 -4.24
N ILE A 175 -4.70 3.71 -4.19
CA ILE A 175 -6.04 3.19 -4.54
C ILE A 175 -6.09 2.80 -6.02
N LEU A 176 -5.48 3.62 -6.87
CA LEU A 176 -5.53 3.49 -8.32
C LEU A 176 -4.45 2.57 -8.88
N ALA A 177 -3.40 2.21 -8.12
CA ALA A 177 -2.33 1.34 -8.60
C ALA A 177 -2.83 -0.02 -9.13
N PRO A 178 -3.77 -0.73 -8.45
CA PRO A 178 -4.36 -1.94 -9.00
C PRO A 178 -5.17 -1.69 -10.27
N LEU A 179 -5.65 -0.47 -10.51
CA LEU A 179 -6.38 -0.11 -11.73
C LEU A 179 -5.40 0.22 -12.85
N LYS A 180 -4.39 1.05 -12.62
CA LYS A 180 -3.37 1.42 -13.63
C LYS A 180 -2.68 0.21 -14.26
N SER A 181 -2.54 -0.90 -13.52
CA SER A 181 -2.01 -2.16 -14.07
C SER A 181 -2.98 -2.88 -15.03
N LEU A 182 -4.24 -2.44 -15.08
CA LEU A 182 -5.29 -3.02 -15.89
C LEU A 182 -5.58 -2.24 -17.17
N GLY A 183 -5.12 -0.99 -17.28
CA GLY A 183 -5.31 -0.15 -18.45
C GLY A 183 -4.97 1.31 -18.19
N ASP A 184 -4.99 2.11 -19.25
CA ASP A 184 -4.94 3.57 -19.17
C ASP A 184 -6.38 4.10 -19.16
N PHE A 185 -6.76 4.76 -18.07
CA PHE A 185 -8.11 5.31 -17.86
C PHE A 185 -8.14 6.82 -18.05
N SER A 186 -7.02 7.42 -18.42
CA SER A 186 -6.92 8.86 -18.64
C SER A 186 -7.35 9.26 -20.05
N GLY A 187 -7.99 10.43 -20.17
CA GLY A 187 -8.28 11.05 -21.45
C GLY A 187 -9.71 10.86 -21.96
N SER A 188 -9.87 10.77 -23.29
CA SER A 188 -11.20 10.88 -23.93
C SER A 188 -12.14 9.73 -23.59
N ALA A 189 -13.46 9.98 -23.70
CA ALA A 189 -14.51 9.00 -23.44
C ALA A 189 -14.29 7.67 -24.19
N ASP A 190 -13.81 7.71 -25.44
CA ASP A 190 -13.49 6.52 -26.23
C ASP A 190 -12.38 5.66 -25.61
N ARG A 191 -11.38 6.26 -24.96
CA ARG A 191 -10.32 5.52 -24.27
C ARG A 191 -10.86 4.83 -23.03
N ILE A 192 -11.70 5.54 -22.27
CA ILE A 192 -12.38 5.01 -21.08
C ILE A 192 -13.24 3.79 -21.46
N LEU A 193 -14.01 3.89 -22.56
CA LEU A 193 -14.84 2.79 -23.05
C LEU A 193 -14.00 1.57 -23.48
N LYS A 194 -12.92 1.78 -24.24
CA LYS A 194 -12.00 0.69 -24.64
C LYS A 194 -11.35 0.02 -23.44
N SER A 195 -10.93 0.79 -22.45
CA SER A 195 -10.36 0.26 -21.20
C SER A 195 -11.39 -0.53 -20.40
N ALA A 196 -12.66 -0.10 -20.37
CA ALA A 196 -13.76 -0.86 -19.79
C ALA A 196 -14.00 -2.18 -20.53
N GLU A 197 -14.02 -2.20 -21.87
CA GLU A 197 -14.16 -3.44 -22.65
C GLU A 197 -13.00 -4.41 -22.39
N HIS A 198 -11.77 -3.90 -22.33
CA HIS A 198 -10.59 -4.72 -22.03
C HIS A 198 -10.66 -5.35 -20.63
N LEU A 199 -11.03 -4.54 -19.64
CA LEU A 199 -11.27 -5.01 -18.26
C LEU A 199 -12.38 -6.07 -18.21
N ARG A 200 -13.45 -5.88 -18.98
CA ARG A 200 -14.54 -6.85 -19.08
C ARG A 200 -14.05 -8.19 -19.63
N LYS A 201 -13.25 -8.18 -20.70
CA LYS A 201 -12.66 -9.40 -21.26
C LYS A 201 -11.81 -10.12 -20.22
N ARG A 202 -10.93 -9.40 -19.51
CA ARG A 202 -10.08 -9.98 -18.45
C ARG A 202 -10.86 -10.51 -17.25
N MET A 203 -12.03 -9.94 -16.95
CA MET A 203 -12.94 -10.54 -15.96
C MET A 203 -13.54 -11.85 -16.46
N ILE A 204 -14.00 -11.91 -17.72
CA ILE A 204 -14.56 -13.12 -18.34
C ILE A 204 -13.50 -14.22 -18.40
N ASP A 205 -12.27 -13.86 -18.76
CA ASP A 205 -11.11 -14.77 -18.83
C ASP A 205 -10.61 -15.20 -17.43
N GLY A 206 -11.22 -14.70 -16.34
CA GLY A 206 -10.91 -15.07 -14.96
C GLY A 206 -9.64 -14.43 -14.40
N GLU A 207 -9.00 -13.52 -15.11
CA GLU A 207 -7.78 -12.84 -14.68
C GLU A 207 -8.04 -11.82 -13.56
N ILE A 208 -9.24 -11.25 -13.51
CA ILE A 208 -9.65 -10.25 -12.52
C ILE A 208 -10.88 -10.75 -11.76
N ARG A 209 -10.78 -10.78 -10.42
CA ARG A 209 -11.91 -11.17 -9.57
C ARG A 209 -12.88 -10.01 -9.42
N TRP A 210 -14.18 -10.27 -9.60
CA TRP A 210 -15.26 -9.29 -9.38
C TRP A 210 -15.17 -8.61 -7.99
N GLY A 211 -14.85 -9.38 -6.95
CA GLY A 211 -14.71 -8.84 -5.59
C GLY A 211 -13.60 -7.78 -5.45
N LEU A 212 -12.56 -7.80 -6.30
CA LEU A 212 -11.54 -6.76 -6.33
C LEU A 212 -12.10 -5.45 -6.87
N LEU A 213 -12.84 -5.49 -7.99
CA LEU A 213 -13.46 -4.31 -8.57
C LEU A 213 -14.49 -3.71 -7.63
N GLN A 214 -15.33 -4.54 -7.00
CA GLN A 214 -16.31 -4.05 -6.04
C GLN A 214 -15.65 -3.37 -4.81
N ALA A 215 -14.54 -3.92 -4.31
CA ALA A 215 -13.77 -3.28 -3.24
C ALA A 215 -13.16 -1.93 -3.68
N LEU A 216 -12.68 -1.84 -4.92
CA LEU A 216 -12.16 -0.59 -5.49
C LEU A 216 -13.27 0.45 -5.69
N CYS A 217 -14.42 0.07 -6.23
CA CYS A 217 -15.61 0.91 -6.36
C CYS A 217 -16.01 1.50 -5.00
N ASN A 218 -16.14 0.64 -3.98
CA ASN A 218 -16.51 1.09 -2.65
C ASN A 218 -15.48 2.08 -2.10
N THR A 219 -14.18 1.81 -2.30
CA THR A 219 -13.11 2.71 -1.84
C THR A 219 -13.19 4.07 -2.55
N ILE A 220 -13.37 4.08 -3.87
CA ILE A 220 -13.50 5.32 -4.67
C ILE A 220 -14.75 6.11 -4.27
N GLN A 221 -15.88 5.45 -4.08
CA GLN A 221 -17.12 6.11 -3.62
C GLN A 221 -16.93 6.80 -2.28
N HIS A 222 -16.24 6.15 -1.33
CA HIS A 222 -15.91 6.80 -0.05
C HIS A 222 -14.96 7.98 -0.26
N VAL A 223 -13.91 7.84 -1.07
CA VAL A 223 -12.99 8.95 -1.38
C VAL A 223 -13.76 10.14 -1.96
N LEU A 224 -14.64 9.92 -2.94
CA LEU A 224 -15.49 10.97 -3.51
C LEU A 224 -16.39 11.59 -2.44
N LYS A 225 -17.07 10.77 -1.64
CA LYS A 225 -17.95 11.26 -0.57
C LYS A 225 -17.23 12.19 0.42
N TYR A 226 -15.97 11.89 0.75
CA TYR A 226 -15.24 12.62 1.78
C TYR A 226 -14.29 13.70 1.24
N LEU A 227 -13.80 13.57 0.00
CA LEU A 227 -12.75 14.41 -0.55
C LEU A 227 -13.12 15.12 -1.88
N ALA A 228 -14.35 14.97 -2.40
CA ALA A 228 -14.75 15.63 -3.65
C ALA A 228 -14.67 17.17 -3.62
N HIS A 229 -14.69 17.78 -2.43
CA HIS A 229 -14.53 19.22 -2.27
C HIS A 229 -13.06 19.69 -2.42
N LYS A 230 -12.08 18.77 -2.39
CA LYS A 230 -10.67 19.13 -2.53
C LYS A 230 -10.29 19.31 -4.02
N PRO A 231 -9.56 20.38 -4.37
CA PRO A 231 -8.99 20.53 -5.71
C PRO A 231 -8.03 19.37 -6.02
N GLY A 232 -7.94 18.98 -7.30
CA GLY A 232 -7.08 17.89 -7.78
C GLY A 232 -7.64 16.47 -7.63
N VAL A 233 -8.58 16.25 -6.71
CA VAL A 233 -9.16 14.92 -6.44
C VAL A 233 -10.13 14.47 -7.54
N ASN A 234 -10.86 15.41 -8.15
CA ASN A 234 -12.01 15.10 -8.99
C ASN A 234 -11.65 14.57 -10.39
N GLY A 235 -10.54 15.00 -10.99
CA GLY A 235 -10.19 14.63 -12.38
C GLY A 235 -10.01 13.12 -12.54
N PRO A 236 -8.99 12.51 -11.90
CA PRO A 236 -8.74 11.08 -12.03
C PRO A 236 -9.94 10.26 -11.56
N LEU A 237 -10.50 10.57 -10.39
CA LEU A 237 -11.60 9.78 -9.83
C LEU A 237 -12.87 9.83 -10.67
N LEU A 238 -13.13 10.91 -11.40
CA LEU A 238 -14.25 11.00 -12.33
C LEU A 238 -14.03 10.08 -13.53
N GLU A 239 -12.83 10.10 -14.13
CA GLU A 239 -12.47 9.21 -15.24
C GLU A 239 -12.60 7.73 -14.85
N PHE A 240 -12.14 7.37 -13.64
CA PHE A 240 -12.32 6.01 -13.11
C PHE A 240 -13.78 5.67 -12.83
N SER A 241 -14.54 6.60 -12.28
CA SER A 241 -15.98 6.39 -12.02
C SER A 241 -16.74 6.14 -13.32
N LEU A 242 -16.41 6.88 -14.38
CA LEU A 242 -16.95 6.67 -15.72
C LEU A 242 -16.57 5.28 -16.29
N CYS A 243 -15.33 4.82 -16.09
CA CYS A 243 -14.93 3.48 -16.50
C CYS A 243 -15.71 2.39 -15.77
N LEU A 244 -15.92 2.54 -14.46
CA LEU A 244 -16.66 1.57 -13.64
C LEU A 244 -18.14 1.53 -14.03
N ILE A 245 -18.73 2.68 -14.34
CA ILE A 245 -20.08 2.77 -14.91
C ILE A 245 -20.14 2.04 -16.26
N ALA A 246 -19.21 2.31 -17.17
CA ALA A 246 -19.15 1.62 -18.47
C ALA A 246 -19.04 0.09 -18.32
N LEU A 247 -18.27 -0.38 -17.34
CA LEU A 247 -18.16 -1.80 -17.01
C LEU A 247 -19.47 -2.42 -16.55
N THR A 248 -20.24 -1.73 -15.69
CA THR A 248 -21.51 -2.27 -15.16
C THR A 248 -22.65 -2.19 -16.16
N TYR A 249 -22.73 -1.14 -16.96
CA TYR A 249 -23.77 -0.99 -17.99
C TYR A 249 -23.59 -1.97 -19.17
N GLY A 250 -22.38 -2.50 -19.35
CA GLY A 250 -22.15 -3.60 -20.29
C GLY A 250 -22.75 -4.93 -19.83
N ILE A 251 -22.90 -5.18 -18.52
CA ILE A 251 -23.35 -6.47 -17.96
C ILE A 251 -24.84 -6.75 -18.26
N SER A 252 -25.62 -5.75 -18.66
CA SER A 252 -27.06 -5.85 -18.95
C SER A 252 -27.42 -6.15 -20.41
N GLN A 253 -26.57 -6.83 -21.18
CA GLN A 253 -26.93 -7.43 -22.47
C GLN A 253 -26.53 -8.90 -22.51
#